data_AF-A0A0F8Z8N8-F1
#
_entry.id   AF-A0A0F8Z8N8-F1
#
_cell.length_a   1.000
_cell.length_b   1.000
_cell.length_c   1.000
_cell.angle_alpha   90.00
_cell.angle_beta   90.00
_cell.angle_gamma   90.00
#
_symmetry.space_group_name_H-M   'P 1'
#
loop_
_entity.id
_entity.type
_entity.pdbx_description
1 polymer ?
#
loop_
_entity_poly.entity_id
_entity_poly.type
_entity_poly.pdbx_seq_one_letter_code
_entity_poly.pdbx_strand_id
1 'polypeptide(L)'
;VFGQSREKVKEELSNPQFQHGIALVMRSIAQFIGGCKVGRSYRAIQPDGIVTPCVFMPLAVGDLKQEKFIDIWNHSPILAEIRVRDD
;
A
#
# COMPACT_ATOMS: atom_id res chain seq x y z
N VAL A 1 -17.62 17.96 8.80
CA VAL A 1 -18.41 16.89 8.11
C VAL A 1 -19.07 15.93 9.10
N PHE A 2 -18.53 15.70 10.31
CA PHE A 2 -19.21 14.93 11.34
C PHE A 2 -19.25 15.72 12.65
N GLY A 3 -20.36 16.44 12.91
CA GLY A 3 -20.52 17.38 14.03
C GLY A 3 -20.54 16.75 15.44
N GLN A 4 -19.57 15.89 15.76
CA GLN A 4 -19.39 15.31 17.08
C GLN A 4 -18.36 16.11 17.90
N SER A 5 -18.61 16.24 19.21
CA SER A 5 -17.64 16.81 20.15
C SER A 5 -16.51 15.82 20.45
N ARG A 6 -15.31 16.34 20.77
CA ARG A 6 -14.13 15.51 21.07
C ARG A 6 -14.37 14.59 22.27
N GLU A 7 -15.17 15.04 23.23
CA GLU A 7 -15.52 14.33 24.45
C GLU A 7 -16.35 13.09 24.13
N LYS A 8 -17.37 13.24 23.27
CA LYS A 8 -18.23 12.14 22.83
C LYS A 8 -17.44 11.10 22.03
N VAL A 9 -16.52 11.54 21.17
CA VAL A 9 -15.63 10.63 20.44
C VAL A 9 -14.73 9.84 21.38
N LYS A 10 -14.18 10.46 22.42
CA LYS A 10 -13.35 9.77 23.41
C LYS A 10 -14.14 8.72 24.20
N GLU A 11 -15.39 9.02 24.55
CA GLU A 11 -16.29 8.10 25.25
C GLU A 11 -16.67 6.90 24.37
N GLU A 12 -16.98 7.11 23.09
CA GLU A 12 -17.22 6.01 22.15
C GLU A 12 -15.95 5.17 21.95
N LEU A 13 -14.78 5.81 21.81
CA LEU A 13 -13.50 5.14 21.65
C LEU A 13 -13.02 4.39 22.89
N SER A 14 -13.52 4.69 24.11
CA SER A 14 -13.15 3.96 25.32
C SER A 14 -13.97 2.68 25.54
N ASN A 15 -15.05 2.47 24.78
CA ASN A 15 -15.87 1.27 24.84
C ASN A 15 -15.13 0.03 24.26
N PRO A 16 -14.89 -1.03 25.05
CA PRO A 16 -14.13 -2.20 24.60
C PRO A 16 -14.75 -2.96 23.42
N GLN A 17 -16.08 -3.08 23.35
CA GLN A 17 -16.78 -3.71 22.21
C GLN A 17 -16.54 -2.90 20.94
N PHE A 18 -16.61 -1.57 21.03
CA PHE A 18 -16.34 -0.69 19.90
C PHE A 18 -14.89 -0.77 19.46
N GLN A 19 -13.94 -0.74 20.41
CA GLN A 19 -12.52 -0.93 20.14
C GLN A 19 -12.23 -2.28 19.45
N HIS A 20 -12.87 -3.36 19.90
CA HIS A 20 -12.71 -4.68 19.29
C HIS A 20 -13.22 -4.70 17.84
N GLY A 21 -14.38 -4.08 17.58
CA GLY A 21 -14.92 -3.92 16.24
C GLY A 21 -13.97 -3.13 15.32
N ILE A 22 -13.45 -1.99 15.79
CA ILE A 22 -12.43 -1.22 15.06
C ILE A 22 -11.18 -2.07 14.82
N ALA A 23 -10.70 -2.81 15.81
CA ALA A 23 -9.50 -3.63 15.68
C ALA A 23 -9.63 -4.69 14.59
N LEU A 24 -10.81 -5.33 14.47
CA LEU A 24 -11.09 -6.30 13.40
C LEU A 24 -11.06 -5.63 12.02
N VAL A 25 -11.72 -4.48 11.86
CA VAL A 25 -11.72 -3.72 10.60
C VAL A 25 -10.30 -3.24 10.27
N MET A 26 -9.57 -2.75 11.26
CA MET A 26 -8.19 -2.29 11.08
C MET A 26 -7.29 -3.44 10.62
N ARG A 27 -7.42 -4.65 11.20
CA ARG A 27 -6.67 -5.83 10.74
C ARG A 27 -7.01 -6.19 9.29
N SER A 28 -8.27 -6.16 8.89
CA SER A 28 -8.66 -6.51 7.52
C SER A 28 -8.14 -5.52 6.48
N ILE A 29 -8.00 -4.23 6.84
CA ILE A 29 -7.48 -3.21 5.92
C ILE A 29 -5.96 -3.01 6.03
N ALA A 30 -5.33 -3.43 7.13
CA ALA A 30 -3.91 -3.21 7.43
C ALA A 30 -2.98 -3.75 6.33
N GLN A 31 -3.37 -4.82 5.64
CA GLN A 31 -2.59 -5.36 4.52
C GLN A 31 -2.48 -4.39 3.33
N PHE A 32 -3.48 -3.52 3.14
CA PHE A 32 -3.53 -2.53 2.06
C PHE A 32 -2.99 -1.17 2.50
N ILE A 33 -3.35 -0.73 3.71
CA ILE A 33 -2.99 0.61 4.18
C ILE A 33 -1.65 0.66 4.92
N GLY A 34 -1.24 -0.44 5.56
CA GLY A 34 -0.02 -0.52 6.36
C GLY A 34 1.20 -1.04 5.59
N GLY A 35 2.39 -0.68 6.10
CA GLY A 35 3.68 -1.15 5.59
C GLY A 35 4.11 -0.54 4.25
N CYS A 36 5.18 -1.11 3.68
CA CYS A 36 5.76 -0.67 2.41
C CYS A 36 4.83 -0.95 1.23
N LYS A 37 4.43 0.08 0.47
CA LYS A 37 3.44 -0.05 -0.63
C LYS A 37 4.05 -0.33 -2.01
N VAL A 38 5.37 -0.46 -2.06
CA VAL A 38 6.15 -0.71 -3.27
C VAL A 38 5.65 -1.95 -3.98
N GLY A 39 5.40 -1.85 -5.28
CA GLY A 39 4.91 -2.97 -6.09
C GLY A 39 3.44 -3.36 -5.82
N ARG A 40 2.80 -2.87 -4.76
CA ARG A 40 1.41 -3.18 -4.37
C ARG A 40 0.44 -2.05 -4.70
N SER A 41 0.82 -0.80 -4.43
CA SER A 41 -0.01 0.37 -4.68
C SER A 41 0.61 1.36 -5.66
N TYR A 42 1.93 1.40 -5.77
CA TYR A 42 2.62 2.31 -6.68
C TYR A 42 3.96 1.75 -7.16
N ARG A 43 4.49 2.43 -8.18
CA ARG A 43 5.87 2.34 -8.69
C ARG A 43 6.37 3.72 -9.09
N ALA A 44 7.67 3.84 -9.28
CA ALA A 44 8.28 5.04 -9.85
C ALA A 44 8.59 4.81 -11.34
N ILE A 45 8.43 5.87 -12.13
CA ILE A 45 8.81 5.90 -13.53
C ILE A 45 9.88 6.98 -13.65
N GLN A 46 11.04 6.58 -14.14
CA GLN A 46 12.18 7.47 -14.34
C GLN A 46 12.00 8.28 -15.63
N PRO A 47 12.67 9.44 -15.77
CA PRO A 47 12.52 10.31 -16.95
C PRO A 47 12.86 9.65 -18.28
N ASP A 48 13.68 8.60 -18.26
CA ASP A 48 14.08 7.81 -19.42
C ASP A 48 13.10 6.66 -19.76
N GLY A 49 12.02 6.49 -18.99
CA GLY A 49 11.00 5.45 -19.20
C GLY A 49 11.24 4.17 -18.39
N ILE A 50 12.35 4.07 -17.65
CA ILE A 50 12.62 2.92 -16.79
C ILE A 50 11.66 2.92 -15.59
N VAL A 51 11.03 1.78 -15.34
CA VAL A 51 10.20 1.58 -14.15
C VAL A 51 11.08 1.07 -13.03
N THR A 52 10.96 1.66 -11.85
CA THR A 52 11.57 1.19 -10.60
C THR A 52 10.49 0.93 -9.54
N PRO A 53 10.75 0.05 -8.56
CA PRO A 53 9.77 -0.26 -7.52
C PRO A 53 9.40 0.98 -6.69
N CYS A 54 10.38 1.83 -6.40
CA CYS A 54 10.27 3.01 -5.55
C CYS A 54 11.25 4.08 -6.01
N VAL A 55 10.94 5.35 -5.76
CA VAL A 55 11.86 6.48 -6.02
C VAL A 55 13.19 6.36 -5.27
N PHE A 56 13.23 5.59 -4.17
CA PHE A 56 14.43 5.35 -3.36
C PHE A 56 15.12 4.01 -3.66
N MET A 57 14.60 3.23 -4.61
CA MET A 57 15.14 1.91 -4.96
C MET A 57 15.49 1.92 -6.46
N PRO A 58 16.74 2.23 -6.84
CA PRO A 58 17.17 2.35 -8.23
C PRO A 58 17.39 0.96 -8.88
N LEU A 59 16.41 0.08 -8.72
CA LEU A 59 16.37 -1.24 -9.34
C LEU A 59 15.43 -1.19 -10.53
N ALA A 60 15.95 -1.41 -11.73
CA ALA A 60 15.11 -1.47 -12.93
C ALA A 60 14.23 -2.73 -12.89
N VAL A 61 12.93 -2.56 -13.13
CA VAL A 61 11.96 -3.66 -13.17
C VAL A 61 11.20 -3.77 -14.48
N GLY A 62 11.42 -2.83 -15.39
CA GLY A 62 10.96 -2.86 -16.77
C GLY A 62 11.20 -1.52 -17.48
N ASP A 63 10.91 -1.45 -18.78
CA ASP A 63 11.09 -0.26 -19.62
C ASP A 63 9.83 0.03 -20.46
N LEU A 64 9.21 1.19 -20.21
CA LEU A 64 7.98 1.60 -20.90
C LEU A 64 8.18 1.91 -22.39
N LYS A 65 9.42 2.00 -22.87
CA LYS A 65 9.72 2.11 -24.31
C LYS A 65 9.61 0.76 -25.03
N GLN A 66 9.66 -0.34 -24.29
CA GLN A 66 9.74 -1.71 -24.84
C GLN A 66 8.49 -2.54 -24.53
N GLU A 67 7.89 -2.33 -23.36
CA GLU A 67 6.80 -3.16 -22.83
C GLU A 67 5.70 -2.28 -22.22
N LYS A 68 4.47 -2.82 -22.17
CA LYS A 68 3.36 -2.09 -21.56
C LYS A 68 3.50 -2.09 -20.05
N PHE A 69 3.11 -1.00 -19.40
CA PHE A 69 3.12 -0.90 -17.94
C PHE A 69 2.39 -2.06 -17.24
N ILE A 70 1.27 -2.53 -17.80
CA ILE A 70 0.49 -3.63 -17.22
C ILE A 70 1.24 -4.97 -17.25
N ASP A 71 2.11 -5.16 -18.23
CA ASP A 71 2.91 -6.39 -18.38
C ASP A 71 4.05 -6.38 -17.37
N ILE A 72 4.79 -5.26 -17.26
CA ILE A 72 5.73 -5.00 -16.16
C ILE A 72 5.01 -5.20 -14.82
N TRP A 73 3.76 -4.74 -14.71
CA TRP A 73 2.98 -4.84 -13.47
C TRP A 73 2.73 -6.28 -13.07
N ASN A 74 2.20 -7.10 -13.96
CA ASN A 74 1.74 -8.44 -13.64
C ASN A 74 2.85 -9.49 -13.68
N HIS A 75 3.91 -9.28 -14.47
CA HIS A 75 4.83 -10.37 -14.84
C HIS A 75 6.28 -10.17 -14.40
N SER A 76 6.65 -9.01 -13.87
CA SER A 76 8.02 -8.82 -13.40
C SER A 76 8.31 -9.67 -12.14
N PRO A 77 9.38 -10.50 -12.15
CA PRO A 77 9.71 -11.39 -11.04
C PRO A 77 10.13 -10.63 -9.78
N ILE A 78 10.88 -9.54 -9.93
CA ILE A 78 11.28 -8.66 -8.83
C ILE A 78 10.05 -8.12 -8.11
N LEU A 79 9.03 -7.76 -8.88
CA LEU A 79 7.81 -7.18 -8.34
C LEU A 79 6.92 -8.24 -7.70
N ALA A 80 6.95 -9.47 -8.18
CA ALA A 80 6.31 -10.60 -7.51
C ALA A 80 6.94 -10.84 -6.12
N GLU A 81 8.27 -10.82 -6.04
CA GLU A 81 9.01 -11.05 -4.79
C GLU A 81 8.71 -9.98 -3.72
N ILE A 82 8.84 -8.70 -4.06
CA ILE A 82 8.63 -7.61 -3.08
C ILE A 82 7.17 -7.40 -2.66
N ARG A 83 6.21 -8.01 -3.38
CA ARG A 83 4.79 -8.00 -3.00
C ARG A 83 4.49 -8.99 -1.89
N VAL A 84 5.28 -10.06 -1.79
CA VAL A 84 5.15 -11.02 -0.71
C VAL A 84 5.54 -10.32 0.57
N ARG A 85 4.61 -10.32 1.52
CA ARG A 85 4.85 -9.88 2.88
C ARG A 85 4.96 -11.16 3.69
N ASP A 86 6.13 -11.40 4.25
CA ASP A 86 6.25 -12.41 5.31
C ASP A 86 5.55 -11.83 6.56
N ASP A 87 4.61 -12.59 7.09
CA ASP A 87 3.79 -12.24 8.25
C ASP A 87 4.59 -12.33 9.56
#